data_AF-A0AAW2J7N5-F1
#
_entry.id   AF-A0AAW2J7N5-F1
#
_cell.length_a   1.000
_cell.length_b   1.000
_cell.length_c   1.000
_cell.angle_alpha   90.00
_cell.angle_beta   90.00
_cell.angle_gamma   90.00
#
_symmetry.space_group_name_H-M   'P 1'
#
loop_
_entity.id
_entity.type
_entity.pdbx_description
1 polymer ?
#
loop_
_entity_poly.entity_id
_entity_poly.type
_entity_poly.pdbx_seq_one_letter_code
_entity_poly.pdbx_strand_id
1 'polypeptide(L)'
;MSCFFTTPTNSVQQWLDQLPTRSVKSFTELSSLFQHQFASSKKYCKVAISLFRVKQEENETLKACVSRFNTAIFEVPTAHKEVLVNAFTQGLRGASFFESLAKKPTTNFRNIHASSGRKVHEPEGRLAGEKEQL
;
A
#
# COMPACT_ATOMS: atom_id res chain seq x y z
N MET A 1 -17.75 -2.24 4.04
CA MET A 1 -16.92 -3.46 4.10
C MET A 1 -17.09 -4.14 5.45
N SER A 2 -17.79 -5.27 5.50
CA SER A 2 -17.75 -6.17 6.66
C SER A 2 -16.50 -7.05 6.55
N CYS A 3 -15.72 -7.13 7.62
CA CYS A 3 -14.47 -7.87 7.71
C CYS A 3 -14.78 -9.38 7.74
N PHE A 4 -14.97 -10.00 6.58
CA PHE A 4 -15.00 -11.45 6.41
C PHE A 4 -13.72 -11.86 5.69
N PHE A 5 -12.57 -11.62 6.30
CA PHE A 5 -11.32 -12.19 5.78
C PHE A 5 -11.36 -13.68 6.06
N THR A 6 -11.62 -14.45 4.99
CA THR A 6 -11.69 -15.92 4.93
C THR A 6 -12.67 -16.54 5.93
N THR A 7 -13.70 -17.22 5.43
CA THR A 7 -14.69 -17.97 6.20
C THR A 7 -14.13 -18.58 7.49
N PRO A 8 -14.44 -17.99 8.67
CA PRO A 8 -14.01 -18.52 9.95
C PRO A 8 -14.81 -19.75 10.35
N THR A 9 -15.69 -20.27 9.47
CA THR A 9 -16.53 -21.43 9.75
C THR A 9 -15.70 -22.61 10.22
N ASN A 10 -14.56 -22.88 9.56
CA ASN A 10 -13.66 -23.96 9.98
C ASN A 10 -13.01 -23.69 11.34
N SER A 11 -12.56 -22.46 11.59
CA SER A 11 -11.89 -22.08 12.85
C SER A 11 -12.84 -22.03 14.05
N VAL A 12 -14.08 -21.58 13.83
CA VAL A 12 -15.14 -21.52 14.85
C VAL A 12 -15.68 -22.90 15.15
N GLN A 13 -15.92 -23.72 14.12
CA GLN A 13 -16.34 -25.11 14.27
C GLN A 13 -15.28 -25.92 15.00
N GLN A 14 -14.01 -25.81 14.59
CA GLN A 14 -12.90 -26.49 15.27
C GLN A 14 -12.76 -26.05 16.73
N TRP A 15 -12.91 -24.75 17.04
CA TRP A 15 -12.90 -24.30 18.43
C TRP A 15 -14.08 -24.84 19.23
N LEU A 16 -15.29 -24.84 18.64
CA LEU A 16 -16.48 -25.37 19.27
C LEU A 16 -16.35 -26.87 19.57
N ASP A 17 -15.76 -27.63 18.64
CA ASP A 17 -15.47 -29.07 18.78
C ASP A 17 -14.37 -29.36 19.83
N GLN A 18 -13.51 -28.38 20.13
CA GLN A 18 -12.49 -28.47 21.19
C GLN A 18 -13.04 -28.18 22.60
N LEU A 19 -14.27 -27.67 22.72
CA LEU A 19 -14.86 -27.43 24.03
C LEU A 19 -15.17 -28.77 24.73
N PRO A 20 -14.83 -28.93 26.02
CA PRO A 20 -15.14 -30.15 26.73
C PRO A 20 -16.65 -30.39 26.76
N THR A 21 -17.07 -31.64 26.57
CA THR A 21 -18.50 -31.99 26.54
C THR A 21 -19.19 -31.60 27.85
N ARG A 22 -20.33 -30.91 27.76
CA ARG A 22 -21.10 -30.38 28.92
C ARG A 22 -20.36 -29.33 29.78
N SER A 23 -19.27 -28.74 29.29
CA SER A 23 -18.56 -27.66 30.01
C SER A 23 -19.33 -26.35 30.08
N VAL A 24 -20.13 -26.05 29.05
CA VAL A 24 -20.89 -24.82 28.93
C VAL A 24 -22.32 -25.04 29.44
N LYS A 25 -22.69 -24.32 30.51
CA LYS A 25 -23.99 -24.45 31.19
C LYS A 25 -24.98 -23.37 30.79
N SER A 26 -24.51 -22.31 30.12
CA SER A 26 -25.35 -21.19 29.69
C SER A 26 -24.82 -20.52 28.44
N PHE A 27 -25.71 -19.81 27.74
CA PHE A 27 -25.32 -18.97 26.60
C PHE A 27 -24.32 -17.86 26.98
N THR A 28 -24.45 -17.32 28.19
CA THR A 28 -23.55 -16.28 28.72
C THR A 28 -22.12 -16.79 28.85
N GLU A 29 -21.95 -18.02 29.33
CA GLU A 29 -20.65 -18.68 29.46
C GLU A 29 -20.02 -18.94 28.07
N LEU A 30 -20.82 -19.44 27.12
CA LEU A 30 -20.38 -19.60 25.73
C LEU A 30 -19.91 -18.29 25.12
N SER A 31 -20.69 -17.22 25.31
CA SER A 31 -20.39 -15.89 24.79
C SER A 31 -19.10 -15.31 25.37
N SER A 32 -18.82 -15.57 26.65
CA SER A 32 -17.57 -15.14 27.30
C SER A 32 -16.37 -15.89 26.72
N LEU A 33 -16.46 -17.22 26.59
CA LEU A 33 -15.41 -18.06 26.01
C LEU A 33 -15.14 -17.70 24.55
N PHE A 34 -16.19 -17.47 23.76
CA PHE A 34 -16.06 -17.02 22.37
C PHE A 34 -15.35 -15.66 22.28
N GLN A 35 -15.75 -14.71 23.11
CA GLN A 35 -15.10 -13.40 23.14
C GLN A 35 -13.63 -13.51 23.55
N HIS A 36 -13.30 -14.36 24.52
CA HIS A 36 -11.93 -14.60 24.92
C HIS A 36 -11.12 -15.23 23.78
N GLN A 37 -11.66 -16.28 23.14
CA GLN A 37 -11.00 -16.99 22.05
C GLN A 37 -10.74 -16.09 20.83
N PHE A 38 -11.71 -15.26 20.45
CA PHE A 38 -11.68 -14.48 19.22
C PHE A 38 -11.42 -12.97 19.44
N ALA A 39 -11.05 -12.55 20.66
CA ALA A 39 -10.74 -11.15 20.97
C ALA A 39 -9.67 -10.58 20.03
N SER A 40 -8.63 -11.35 19.75
CA SER A 40 -7.52 -10.96 18.86
C SER A 40 -7.98 -10.81 17.41
N SER A 41 -8.88 -11.68 16.94
CA SER A 41 -9.47 -11.58 15.59
C SER A 41 -10.33 -10.33 15.44
N LYS A 42 -11.09 -9.94 16.49
CA LYS A 42 -11.85 -8.68 16.49
C LYS A 42 -10.94 -7.45 16.45
N LYS A 43 -9.85 -7.46 17.22
CA LYS A 43 -8.82 -6.41 17.19
C LYS A 43 -8.19 -6.34 15.80
N TYR A 44 -7.75 -7.47 15.25
CA TYR A 44 -7.22 -7.59 13.90
C TYR A 44 -8.17 -7.02 12.85
N CYS A 45 -9.45 -7.38 12.89
CA CYS A 45 -10.45 -6.87 11.94
C CYS A 45 -10.56 -5.34 11.99
N LYS A 46 -10.58 -4.74 13.19
CA LYS A 46 -10.68 -3.28 13.34
C LYS A 46 -9.46 -2.57 12.73
N VAL A 47 -8.27 -3.11 12.95
CA VAL A 47 -7.03 -2.50 12.45
C VAL A 47 -6.81 -2.80 10.97
N ALA A 48 -7.20 -3.98 10.47
CA ALA A 48 -7.21 -4.24 9.04
C ALA A 48 -8.13 -3.27 8.29
N ILE A 49 -9.32 -2.95 8.83
CA ILE A 49 -10.23 -1.95 8.26
C ILE A 49 -9.61 -0.55 8.26
N SER A 50 -8.80 -0.17 9.26
CA SER A 50 -8.18 1.16 9.27
C SER A 50 -7.17 1.34 8.13
N LEU A 51 -6.46 0.29 7.70
CA LEU A 51 -5.57 0.34 6.53
C LEU A 51 -6.32 0.72 5.25
N PHE A 52 -7.55 0.24 5.05
CA PHE A 52 -8.35 0.59 3.87
C PHE A 52 -8.83 2.05 3.85
N ARG A 53 -8.73 2.75 4.99
CA ARG A 53 -9.03 4.19 5.08
C ARG A 53 -7.89 5.07 4.61
N VAL A 54 -6.67 4.53 4.51
CA VAL A 54 -5.53 5.26 3.95
C VAL A 54 -5.71 5.33 2.44
N LYS A 55 -6.27 6.44 1.98
CA LYS A 55 -6.46 6.75 0.55
C LYS A 55 -5.49 7.85 0.14
N GLN A 56 -5.00 7.77 -1.09
CA GLN A 56 -4.22 8.84 -1.69
C GLN A 56 -5.13 10.05 -1.96
N GLU A 57 -4.78 11.20 -1.38
CA GLU A 57 -5.54 12.44 -1.56
C GLU A 57 -5.28 13.06 -2.94
N GLU A 58 -6.17 13.95 -3.40
CA GLU A 58 -6.11 14.55 -4.75
C GLU A 58 -4.80 15.25 -5.07
N ASN A 59 -4.27 15.96 -4.08
CA ASN A 59 -3.05 16.76 -4.20
C ASN A 59 -1.86 16.10 -3.49
N GLU A 60 -1.96 14.81 -3.18
CA GLU A 60 -0.91 14.08 -2.46
C GLU A 60 -0.01 13.29 -3.42
N THR A 61 1.29 13.51 -3.28
CA THR A 61 2.29 12.71 -4.00
C THR A 61 2.28 11.26 -3.52
N LEU A 62 2.59 10.32 -4.43
CA LEU A 62 2.69 8.89 -4.08
C LEU A 62 3.65 8.64 -2.90
N LYS A 63 4.77 9.36 -2.84
CA LYS A 63 5.76 9.24 -1.76
C LYS A 63 5.15 9.60 -0.40
N ALA A 64 4.35 10.67 -0.33
CA ALA A 64 3.67 11.05 0.90
C ALA A 64 2.63 10.00 1.31
N CYS A 65 1.86 9.47 0.34
CA CYS A 65 0.90 8.40 0.58
C CYS A 65 1.57 7.13 1.13
N VAL A 66 2.68 6.69 0.51
CA VAL A 66 3.49 5.55 0.98
C VAL A 66 4.00 5.79 2.40
N SER A 67 4.44 7.00 2.72
CA SER A 67 4.87 7.33 4.08
C SER A 67 3.74 7.17 5.10
N ARG A 68 2.53 7.67 4.81
CA ARG A 68 1.36 7.51 5.69
C ARG A 68 0.95 6.04 5.81
N PHE A 69 0.98 5.30 4.71
CA PHE A 69 0.66 3.87 4.70
C PHE A 69 1.66 3.06 5.53
N ASN A 70 2.95 3.36 5.44
CA ASN A 70 3.98 2.73 6.27
C ASN A 70 3.77 3.03 7.76
N THR A 71 3.42 4.27 8.12
CA THR A 71 3.05 4.61 9.50
C THR A 71 1.87 3.76 9.97
N ALA A 72 0.84 3.60 9.13
CA ALA A 72 -0.31 2.77 9.45
C ALA A 72 0.06 1.28 9.60
N ILE A 73 1.01 0.75 8.81
CA ILE A 73 1.50 -0.63 8.95
C ILE A 73 2.12 -0.89 10.33
N PHE A 74 2.82 0.09 10.93
CA PHE A 74 3.39 -0.08 12.27
C PHE A 74 2.34 -0.31 13.36
N GLU A 75 1.10 0.15 13.15
CA GLU A 75 -0.02 -0.11 14.05
C GLU A 75 -0.59 -1.53 13.88
N VAL A 76 -0.18 -2.26 12.83
CA VAL A 76 -0.73 -3.58 12.44
C VAL A 76 0.37 -4.63 12.17
N PRO A 77 1.26 -4.92 13.13
CA PRO A 77 2.36 -5.87 12.92
C PRO A 77 1.90 -7.29 12.58
N THR A 78 0.65 -7.64 12.85
CA THR A 78 0.06 -8.96 12.58
C THR A 78 -0.68 -9.05 11.24
N ALA A 79 -0.74 -7.97 10.45
CA ALA A 79 -1.42 -7.97 9.15
C ALA A 79 -0.72 -8.90 8.14
N HIS A 80 -1.47 -9.85 7.59
CA HIS A 80 -1.02 -10.66 6.46
C HIS A 80 -0.65 -9.77 5.26
N LYS A 81 0.43 -10.15 4.56
CA LYS A 81 0.96 -9.41 3.40
C LYS A 81 -0.10 -9.14 2.33
N GLU A 82 -0.99 -10.09 2.09
CA GLU A 82 -2.08 -9.95 1.10
C GLU A 82 -3.06 -8.82 1.47
N VAL A 83 -3.37 -8.68 2.76
CA VAL A 83 -4.23 -7.58 3.25
C VAL A 83 -3.54 -6.24 3.07
N LEU A 84 -2.23 -6.16 3.34
CA LEU A 84 -1.44 -4.95 3.12
C LEU A 84 -1.42 -4.54 1.65
N VAL A 85 -1.14 -5.48 0.74
CA VAL A 85 -1.11 -5.22 -0.71
C VAL A 85 -2.49 -4.79 -1.22
N ASN A 86 -3.54 -5.48 -0.80
CA ASN A 86 -4.91 -5.15 -1.21
C ASN A 86 -5.35 -3.77 -0.68
N ALA A 87 -5.07 -3.45 0.59
CA ALA A 87 -5.39 -2.15 1.17
C ALA A 87 -4.63 -1.02 0.47
N PHE A 88 -3.34 -1.21 0.18
CA PHE A 88 -2.51 -0.23 -0.50
C PHE A 88 -2.99 0.02 -1.93
N THR A 89 -3.21 -1.04 -2.70
CA THR A 89 -3.64 -0.94 -4.12
C THR A 89 -5.01 -0.28 -4.26
N GLN A 90 -5.98 -0.63 -3.40
CA GLN A 90 -7.27 0.06 -3.34
C GLN A 90 -7.17 1.50 -2.82
N GLY A 91 -6.09 1.82 -2.11
CA GLY A 91 -5.81 3.14 -1.57
C GLY A 91 -5.35 4.16 -2.60
N LEU A 92 -4.73 3.69 -3.69
CA LEU A 92 -4.07 4.56 -4.66
C LEU A 92 -5.03 5.12 -5.71
N ARG A 93 -4.86 6.41 -6.01
CA ARG A 93 -5.71 7.16 -6.93
C ARG A 93 -5.12 7.03 -8.34
N GLY A 94 -5.32 5.86 -8.94
CA GLY A 94 -4.94 5.58 -10.33
C GLY A 94 -4.36 4.18 -10.53
N ALA A 95 -5.14 3.29 -11.15
CA ALA A 95 -4.68 1.98 -11.63
C ALA A 95 -3.53 2.10 -12.66
N SER A 96 -3.41 3.26 -13.31
CA SER A 96 -2.45 3.55 -14.38
C SER A 96 -0.98 3.54 -13.93
N PHE A 97 -0.68 3.83 -12.66
CA PHE A 97 0.69 3.73 -12.13
C PHE A 97 1.15 2.27 -12.03
N PHE A 98 0.30 1.40 -11.49
CA PHE A 98 0.59 -0.04 -11.42
C PHE A 98 0.58 -0.70 -12.79
N GLU A 99 -0.33 -0.31 -13.68
CA GLU A 99 -0.27 -0.77 -15.07
C GLU A 99 1.03 -0.35 -15.76
N SER A 100 1.53 0.87 -15.51
CA SER A 100 2.78 1.35 -16.09
C SER A 100 4.01 0.62 -15.51
N LEU A 101 3.97 0.22 -14.24
CA LEU A 101 4.98 -0.63 -13.62
C LEU A 101 4.91 -2.08 -14.14
N ALA A 102 3.70 -2.64 -14.30
CA ALA A 102 3.52 -4.01 -14.82
C ALA A 102 3.92 -4.11 -16.30
N LYS A 103 3.75 -3.05 -17.09
CA LYS A 103 4.15 -2.96 -18.50
C LYS A 103 5.66 -2.78 -18.70
N LYS A 104 6.41 -2.39 -17.66
CA LYS A 104 7.87 -2.24 -17.73
C LYS A 104 8.54 -3.15 -16.70
N PRO A 105 8.99 -4.35 -17.08
CA PRO A 105 10.03 -5.02 -16.31
C PRO A 105 11.23 -4.08 -16.33
N THR A 106 11.49 -3.41 -15.21
CA THR A 106 12.68 -2.57 -15.03
C THR A 106 13.89 -3.49 -14.99
N THR A 107 14.30 -3.89 -16.19
CA THR A 107 15.61 -4.47 -16.42
C THR A 107 16.61 -3.34 -16.21
N ASN A 108 17.52 -3.57 -15.27
CA ASN A 108 18.71 -2.80 -14.94
C ASN A 108 18.54 -1.56 -14.03
N PHE A 109 18.74 -1.81 -12.74
CA PHE A 109 19.05 -0.84 -11.69
C PHE A 109 20.48 -0.24 -11.81
N ARG A 110 21.07 -0.17 -13.00
CA ARG A 110 22.47 0.21 -13.15
C ARG A 110 22.71 1.03 -14.41
N ASN A 111 22.28 2.29 -14.40
CA ASN A 111 22.96 3.44 -15.03
C ASN A 111 22.08 4.68 -14.96
N ILE A 112 22.13 5.41 -13.83
CA ILE A 112 21.76 6.82 -13.78
C ILE A 112 23.05 7.58 -13.50
N HIS A 113 23.81 7.90 -14.54
CA HIS A 113 24.81 8.95 -14.47
C HIS A 113 24.84 9.75 -15.77
N ALA A 114 24.73 11.07 -15.57
CA ALA A 114 25.22 12.16 -16.40
C ALA A 114 24.68 12.30 -17.83
N SER A 115 23.90 13.35 -18.08
CA SER A 115 24.46 14.65 -18.51
C SER A 115 23.41 15.44 -19.28
N SER A 116 23.22 16.72 -18.93
CA SER A 116 23.36 17.80 -19.90
C SER A 116 23.04 19.13 -19.22
N GLY A 117 24.00 19.64 -18.45
CA GLY A 117 24.22 21.07 -18.44
C GLY A 117 24.91 21.44 -19.75
N ARG A 118 24.26 22.23 -20.61
CA ARG A 118 24.95 22.99 -21.65
C ARG A 118 24.76 24.47 -21.34
N LYS A 119 25.89 25.10 -21.02
CA LYS A 119 26.05 26.54 -20.78
C LYS A 119 25.96 27.29 -22.11
N VAL A 120 25.37 28.47 -22.02
CA VAL A 120 25.43 29.57 -22.99
C VAL A 120 26.90 29.92 -23.27
N HIS A 121 27.28 30.00 -24.55
CA HIS A 121 28.49 30.72 -24.96
C HIS A 121 28.31 31.28 -26.38
N GLU A 122 28.37 32.61 -26.42
CA GLU A 122 28.56 33.51 -27.57
C GLU A 122 29.90 33.22 -28.28
N PRO A 123 30.02 33.55 -29.58
CA PRO A 123 31.21 34.32 -29.95
C PRO A 123 30.95 35.46 -30.94
N GLU A 124 31.57 36.58 -30.63
CA GLU A 124 31.89 37.74 -31.47
C GLU A 124 32.81 37.38 -32.65
N GLY A 125 32.70 38.18 -33.73
CA GLY A 125 33.85 38.70 -34.48
C GLY A 125 34.33 37.94 -35.72
N ARG A 126 33.93 38.41 -36.92
CA ARG A 126 34.81 38.39 -38.11
C ARG A 126 34.44 39.52 -39.08
N LEU A 127 35.40 40.42 -39.29
CA LEU A 127 35.36 41.56 -40.20
C LEU A 127 35.63 41.18 -41.66
N ALA A 128 35.19 42.11 -42.51
CA ALA A 128 35.69 42.50 -43.83
C ALA A 128 35.07 41.82 -45.07
N GLY A 129 34.47 42.67 -45.91
CA GLY A 129 34.14 42.32 -47.29
C GLY A 129 33.13 43.24 -47.97
N GLU A 130 33.24 44.57 -47.80
CA GLU A 130 32.49 45.53 -48.61
C GLU A 130 33.09 45.55 -50.03
N LYS A 131 32.25 45.33 -51.03
CA LYS A 131 32.57 45.52 -52.45
C LYS A 131 31.44 46.37 -53.04
N GLU A 132 31.75 47.64 -53.26
CA GLU A 132 31.08 48.52 -54.19
C GLU A 132 30.86 47.82 -55.54
N GLN A 133 29.72 48.09 -56.17
CA GLN A 133 29.61 48.16 -57.62
C GLN A 133 28.43 49.06 -58.02
N LEU A 134 28.83 50.17 -58.66
CA LEU A 134 28.15 51.10 -59.57
C LEU A 134 26.63 51.34 -59.42
#